data_AF-A0A919ARY5-F1
#
_entry.id   AF-A0A919ARY5-F1
#
_cell.length_a   1.000
_cell.length_b   1.000
_cell.length_c   1.000
_cell.angle_alpha   90.00
_cell.angle_beta   90.00
_cell.angle_gamma   90.00
#
_symmetry.space_group_name_H-M   'P 1'
#
loop_
_entity.id
_entity.type
_entity.pdbx_description
1 polymer ?
#
loop_
_entity_poly.entity_id
_entity_poly.type
_entity_poly.pdbx_seq_one_letter_code
_entity_poly.pdbx_strand_id
1 'polypeptide(L)'
;MVAGVGLVSPLRVSSASQRAFGKTRLWPVLRGVKSYLPVTKLKDITKANILKLHEKHGDIPYQANRTRGVLSKMFNYAEDLELRPDNSNPVLKVKPYPEKKRDRYLSPEELKALGKTLKSCEETGTESPYMIAAIKLLILTGCRLGEIQTLK
;
A
#
# COMPACT_ATOMS: atom_id res chain seq x y z
N MET A 1 43.20 -12.66 21.25
CA MET A 1 42.52 -11.34 21.36
C MET A 1 41.55 -11.19 20.20
N VAL A 2 40.25 -11.23 20.53
CA VAL A 2 39.08 -10.61 19.85
C VAL A 2 38.93 -10.86 18.34
N ALA A 3 38.26 -11.93 17.90
CA ALA A 3 36.79 -12.15 17.81
C ALA A 3 36.15 -11.66 16.50
N GLY A 4 35.94 -12.62 15.58
CA GLY A 4 34.65 -12.87 14.92
C GLY A 4 34.09 -11.81 13.97
N VAL A 5 34.45 -11.89 12.69
CA VAL A 5 33.69 -11.28 11.59
C VAL A 5 32.37 -12.04 11.44
N GLY A 6 31.34 -11.59 12.16
CA GLY A 6 29.98 -12.10 12.04
C GLY A 6 29.39 -11.74 10.68
N LEU A 7 29.26 -12.75 9.81
CA LEU A 7 28.49 -12.71 8.57
C LEU A 7 27.06 -12.20 8.87
N VAL A 8 26.77 -10.96 8.46
CA VAL A 8 25.40 -10.42 8.50
C VAL A 8 24.60 -11.19 7.44
N SER A 9 23.85 -12.18 7.90
CA SER A 9 22.94 -12.95 7.07
C SER A 9 21.92 -12.01 6.41
N PRO A 10 21.67 -12.09 5.10
CA PRO A 10 20.60 -11.32 4.48
C PRO A 10 19.30 -11.74 5.16
N LEU A 11 18.52 -10.78 5.65
CA LEU A 11 17.20 -11.00 6.23
C LEU A 11 16.31 -11.79 5.24
N ARG A 12 16.34 -13.12 5.38
CA ARG A 12 15.55 -14.06 4.58
C ARG A 12 14.17 -14.07 5.19
N VAL A 13 13.31 -13.16 4.73
CA VAL A 13 11.90 -13.13 5.11
C VAL A 13 11.32 -14.52 4.83
N SER A 14 10.92 -15.25 5.89
CA SER A 14 10.46 -16.63 5.76
C SER A 14 9.23 -16.71 4.86
N SER A 15 9.08 -17.82 4.14
CA SER A 15 7.94 -18.07 3.23
C SER A 15 6.59 -18.08 3.97
N ALA A 16 6.58 -18.23 5.30
CA ALA A 16 5.40 -18.10 6.15
C ALA A 16 5.01 -16.62 6.37
N SER A 17 6.00 -15.72 6.55
CA SER A 17 5.77 -14.27 6.64
C SER A 17 5.24 -13.71 5.32
N GLN A 18 5.73 -14.21 4.18
CA GLN A 18 5.25 -13.80 2.85
C GLN A 18 3.76 -14.11 2.61
N ARG A 19 3.24 -15.21 3.18
CA ARG A 19 1.83 -15.59 3.05
C ARG A 19 0.90 -14.75 3.92
N ALA A 20 1.32 -14.37 5.13
CA ALA A 20 0.55 -13.51 6.03
C ALA A 20 0.45 -12.06 5.50
N PHE A 21 1.50 -11.55 4.86
CA PHE A 21 1.54 -10.19 4.30
C PHE A 21 0.81 -10.04 2.96
N GLY A 22 0.46 -11.13 2.27
CA GLY A 22 -0.08 -11.11 0.91
C GLY A 22 -1.42 -10.38 0.72
N LYS A 23 -2.15 -10.09 1.80
CA LYS A 23 -3.45 -9.39 1.78
C LYS A 23 -3.43 -7.98 2.36
N THR A 24 -2.31 -7.52 2.91
CA THR A 24 -2.23 -6.17 3.49
C THR A 24 -1.84 -5.17 2.40
N ARG A 25 -2.51 -4.00 2.35
CA ARG A 25 -2.18 -2.87 1.45
C ARG A 25 -0.70 -2.40 1.54
N LEU A 26 0.05 -2.93 2.51
CA LEU A 26 1.45 -2.69 2.78
C LEU A 26 2.40 -3.51 1.88
N TRP A 27 2.02 -4.67 1.34
CA TRP A 27 2.96 -5.53 0.61
C TRP A 27 3.51 -4.91 -0.68
N PRO A 28 2.72 -4.23 -1.53
CA PRO A 28 3.25 -3.53 -2.70
C PRO A 28 4.26 -2.44 -2.32
N VAL A 29 3.98 -1.72 -1.23
CA VAL A 29 4.84 -0.68 -0.65
C VAL A 29 6.17 -1.28 -0.17
N LEU A 30 6.11 -2.34 0.65
CA LEU A 30 7.28 -2.99 1.21
C LEU A 30 8.16 -3.67 0.16
N ARG A 31 7.57 -4.19 -0.92
CA ARG A 31 8.30 -4.81 -2.03
C ARG A 31 9.18 -3.79 -2.77
N GLY A 32 8.66 -2.57 -2.99
CA GLY A 32 9.44 -1.47 -3.57
C GLY A 32 10.53 -0.96 -2.62
N VAL A 33 10.24 -0.87 -1.32
CA VAL A 33 11.22 -0.41 -0.31
C VAL A 33 12.49 -1.26 -0.31
N LYS A 34 12.37 -2.60 -0.42
CA LYS A 34 13.51 -3.53 -0.38
C LYS A 34 14.53 -3.30 -1.52
N SER A 35 14.09 -2.85 -2.70
CA SER A 35 14.99 -2.56 -3.83
C SER A 35 15.73 -1.23 -3.70
N TYR A 36 15.27 -0.32 -2.84
CA TYR A 36 15.76 1.06 -2.79
C TYR A 36 16.52 1.42 -1.53
N LEU A 37 16.26 0.72 -0.43
CA LEU A 37 17.12 0.83 0.75
C LEU A 37 18.37 -0.03 0.54
N PRO A 38 19.57 0.51 0.80
CA PRO A 38 20.77 -0.32 0.81
C PRO A 38 20.61 -1.41 1.88
N VAL A 39 21.17 -2.59 1.64
CA VAL A 39 21.19 -3.70 2.60
C VAL A 39 22.26 -3.39 3.65
N THR A 40 22.03 -2.36 4.46
CA THR A 40 22.93 -1.87 5.51
C THR A 40 22.25 -1.95 6.87
N LYS A 41 23.02 -1.71 7.94
CA LYS A 41 22.46 -1.67 9.29
C LYS A 41 21.47 -0.51 9.40
N LEU A 42 20.47 -0.69 10.25
CA LEU A 42 19.40 0.29 10.45
C LEU A 42 19.91 1.67 10.89
N LYS A 43 21.05 1.71 11.59
CA LYS A 43 21.74 2.92 12.03
C LYS A 43 22.35 3.73 10.88
N ASP A 44 22.74 3.07 9.78
CA ASP A 44 23.44 3.70 8.65
C ASP A 44 22.48 4.30 7.63
N ILE A 45 21.16 4.11 7.80
CA ILE A 45 20.17 4.66 6.88
C ILE A 45 20.04 6.16 7.13
N THR A 46 20.54 6.94 6.16
CA THR A 46 20.53 8.39 6.18
C THR A 46 19.29 8.98 5.51
N LYS A 47 19.02 10.26 5.78
CA LYS A 47 17.96 11.03 5.11
C LYS A 47 18.12 11.06 3.59
N ALA A 48 19.35 11.06 3.07
CA ALA A 48 19.63 11.05 1.65
C ALA A 48 19.06 9.81 0.94
N ASN A 49 19.12 8.64 1.59
CA ASN A 49 18.54 7.40 1.04
C ASN A 49 17.01 7.50 0.95
N ILE A 50 16.37 8.10 1.95
CA ILE A 50 14.91 8.31 1.96
C ILE A 50 14.49 9.32 0.89
N LEU A 51 15.26 10.41 0.70
CA LEU A 51 14.99 11.39 -0.34
C LEU A 51 15.11 10.79 -1.74
N LYS A 52 16.17 10.01 -2.02
CA LYS A 52 16.32 9.29 -3.29
C LYS A 52 15.14 8.36 -3.58
N LEU A 53 14.66 7.65 -2.55
CA LEU A 53 13.47 6.80 -2.66
C LEU A 53 12.21 7.63 -2.95
N HIS A 54 12.05 8.76 -2.27
CA HIS A 54 10.90 9.63 -2.42
C HIS A 54 10.85 10.29 -3.80
N GLU A 55 11.98 10.81 -4.28
CA GLU A 55 12.14 11.39 -5.62
C GLU A 55 11.84 10.38 -6.72
N LYS A 56 12.32 9.14 -6.58
CA LYS A 56 12.05 8.07 -7.54
C LYS A 56 10.56 7.73 -7.68
N HIS A 57 9.76 7.97 -6.64
CA HIS A 57 8.32 7.78 -6.66
C HIS A 57 7.53 9.10 -6.87
N GLY A 58 8.19 10.17 -7.32
CA GLY A 58 7.54 11.45 -7.58
C GLY A 58 6.46 11.38 -8.67
N ASP A 59 6.56 10.41 -9.58
CA ASP A 59 5.56 10.10 -10.60
C ASP A 59 4.26 9.48 -10.02
N ILE A 60 4.36 8.80 -8.87
CA ILE A 60 3.24 8.14 -8.19
C ILE A 60 3.10 8.69 -6.76
N PRO A 61 2.60 9.93 -6.60
CA PRO A 61 2.63 10.64 -5.32
C PRO A 61 1.88 9.92 -4.20
N TYR A 62 0.77 9.24 -4.52
CA TYR A 62 0.04 8.42 -3.55
C TYR A 62 0.91 7.29 -3.00
N GLN A 63 1.59 6.53 -3.86
CA GLN A 63 2.44 5.42 -3.40
C GLN A 63 3.66 5.96 -2.63
N ALA A 64 4.29 7.04 -3.10
CA ALA A 64 5.41 7.70 -2.41
C ALA A 64 5.06 8.06 -0.96
N ASN A 65 3.91 8.71 -0.76
CA ASN A 65 3.45 9.15 0.55
C ASN A 65 3.05 7.99 1.46
N ARG A 66 2.43 6.94 0.91
CA ARG A 66 2.14 5.71 1.66
C ARG A 66 3.43 5.04 2.11
N THR A 67 4.42 4.91 1.22
CA THR A 67 5.75 4.38 1.53
C THR A 67 6.46 5.19 2.61
N ARG A 68 6.47 6.52 2.49
CA ARG A 68 6.98 7.43 3.51
C ARG A 68 6.31 7.21 4.87
N GLY A 69 4.98 7.05 4.89
CA GLY A 69 4.22 6.82 6.12
C GLY A 69 4.60 5.52 6.82
N VAL A 70 4.76 4.44 6.04
CA VAL A 70 5.22 3.14 6.56
C VAL A 70 6.63 3.24 7.12
N LEU A 71 7.56 3.83 6.36
CA LEU A 71 8.94 4.02 6.81
C LEU A 71 9.02 4.85 8.09
N SER A 72 8.24 5.93 8.19
CA SER A 72 8.18 6.76 9.40
C SER A 72 7.79 5.94 10.62
N LYS A 73 6.75 5.10 10.52
CA LYS A 73 6.33 4.21 11.62
C LYS A 73 7.35 3.13 11.94
N MET A 74 8.01 2.56 10.92
CA MET A 74 9.07 1.56 11.13
C MET A 74 10.28 2.15 11.86
N PHE A 75 10.71 3.37 11.51
CA PHE A 75 11.83 4.02 12.19
C PHE A 75 11.48 4.50 13.60
N ASN A 76 10.26 4.99 13.84
CA ASN A 76 9.81 5.28 15.20
C ASN A 76 9.81 4.02 16.06
N TYR A 77 9.28 2.91 15.54
CA TYR A 77 9.30 1.63 16.26
C TYR A 77 10.73 1.14 16.53
N ALA A 78 11.68 1.45 15.65
CA ALA A 78 13.08 1.14 15.86
C ALA A 78 13.76 2.02 16.93
N GLU A 79 13.31 3.26 17.11
CA GLU A 79 13.71 4.12 18.23
C GLU A 79 13.15 3.58 19.54
N ASP A 80 11.87 3.18 19.57
CA ASP A 80 11.24 2.55 20.74
C ASP A 80 11.97 1.26 21.20
N LEU A 81 12.61 0.55 20.26
CA LEU A 81 13.41 -0.64 20.52
C LEU A 81 14.90 -0.34 20.79
N GLU A 82 15.29 0.92 20.93
CA GLU A 82 16.66 1.38 21.15
C GLU A 82 17.66 0.94 20.06
N LEU A 83 17.15 0.52 18.89
CA LEU A 83 17.99 0.14 17.74
C LEU A 83 18.63 1.37 17.08
N ARG A 84 18.10 2.55 17.36
CA ARG A 84 18.59 3.87 16.96
C ARG A 84 18.47 4.83 18.15
N PRO A 85 19.32 5.86 18.23
CA PRO A 85 19.16 6.90 19.23
C PRO A 85 17.87 7.69 19.00
N ASP A 86 17.31 8.20 20.08
CA ASP A 86 16.06 8.99 20.06
C ASP A 86 16.16 10.17 19.09
N ASN A 87 15.04 10.48 18.42
CA ASN A 87 14.92 11.57 17.46
C ASN A 87 15.88 11.49 16.26
N SER A 88 16.39 10.30 15.92
CA SER A 88 17.28 10.09 14.78
C SER A 88 16.56 9.61 13.52
N ASN A 89 15.22 9.55 13.53
CA ASN A 89 14.41 9.08 12.41
C ASN A 89 14.68 9.92 11.14
N PRO A 90 15.18 9.28 10.05
CA PRO A 90 15.58 9.99 8.83
C PRO A 90 14.38 10.51 8.02
N VAL A 91 13.16 10.05 8.32
CA VAL A 91 11.92 10.35 7.58
C VAL A 91 11.20 11.61 8.11
N LEU A 92 11.50 12.03 9.35
CA LEU A 92 10.81 13.12 10.06
C LEU A 92 10.66 14.41 9.23
N LYS A 93 11.75 14.84 8.58
CA LYS A 93 11.81 16.11 7.83
C LYS A 93 11.55 15.98 6.32
N VAL A 94 11.08 14.82 5.85
CA VAL A 94 10.71 14.63 4.44
C VAL A 94 9.27 15.12 4.27
N LYS A 95 9.01 16.07 3.36
CA LYS A 95 7.66 16.57 3.10
C LYS A 95 6.92 15.62 2.14
N PRO A 96 5.63 15.31 2.39
CA PRO A 96 4.83 14.52 1.46
C PRO A 96 4.53 15.31 0.17
N TYR A 97 4.30 14.60 -0.93
CA TYR A 97 3.81 15.20 -2.18
C TYR A 97 2.34 15.63 -2.06
N PRO A 98 1.90 16.68 -2.78
CA PRO A 98 0.50 17.05 -2.83
C PRO A 98 -0.32 15.95 -3.52
N GLU A 99 -1.30 15.39 -2.81
CA GLU A 99 -2.21 14.38 -3.35
C GLU A 99 -3.56 15.00 -3.72
N LYS A 100 -4.06 14.69 -4.92
CA LYS A 100 -5.47 14.91 -5.26
C LYS A 100 -6.27 13.67 -4.88
N LYS A 101 -7.29 13.84 -4.03
CA LYS A 101 -8.24 12.76 -3.73
C LYS A 101 -8.96 12.35 -5.02
N ARG A 102 -9.11 11.04 -5.24
CA ARG A 102 -9.73 10.44 -6.43
C ARG A 102 -11.15 9.97 -6.17
N ASP A 103 -11.90 10.71 -5.36
CA ASP A 103 -13.28 10.34 -5.04
C ASP A 103 -14.22 11.22 -5.86
N ARG A 104 -14.58 10.73 -7.06
CA ARG A 104 -15.66 11.29 -7.88
C ARG A 104 -16.84 10.34 -7.81
N TYR A 105 -18.00 10.88 -7.44
CA TYR A 105 -19.27 10.16 -7.52
C TYR A 105 -19.79 10.16 -8.97
N LEU A 106 -20.55 9.12 -9.32
CA LEU A 106 -21.24 9.09 -10.60
C LEU A 106 -22.28 10.21 -10.66
N SER A 107 -22.36 10.90 -11.80
CA SER A 107 -23.46 11.82 -12.06
C SER A 107 -24.77 11.04 -12.24
N PRO A 108 -25.95 11.69 -12.09
CA PRO A 108 -27.23 11.04 -12.36
C PRO A 108 -27.34 10.49 -13.79
N GLU A 109 -26.67 11.12 -14.76
CA GLU A 109 -26.63 10.67 -16.15
C GLU A 109 -25.77 9.43 -16.33
N GLU A 110 -24.59 9.39 -15.70
CA GLU A 110 -23.69 8.23 -15.70
C GLU A 110 -24.34 7.03 -15.00
N LEU A 111 -25.07 7.27 -13.91
CA LEU A 111 -25.80 6.23 -13.20
C LEU A 111 -26.93 5.64 -14.06
N LYS A 112 -27.66 6.49 -14.81
CA LYS A 112 -28.65 6.02 -15.80
C LYS A 112 -28.01 5.23 -16.93
N ALA A 113 -26.87 5.69 -17.45
CA ALA A 113 -26.14 4.99 -18.51
C ALA A 113 -25.67 3.60 -18.04
N LEU A 114 -25.12 3.52 -16.82
CA LEU A 114 -24.71 2.26 -16.21
C LEU A 114 -25.89 1.31 -15.96
N GLY A 115 -27.05 1.83 -15.52
CA GLY A 115 -28.26 1.03 -15.39
C GLY A 115 -28.72 0.41 -16.71
N LYS A 116 -28.64 1.18 -17.82
CA LYS A 116 -28.98 0.69 -19.17
C LYS A 116 -28.03 -0.40 -19.64
N THR A 117 -26.72 -0.23 -19.46
CA THR A 117 -25.73 -1.24 -19.87
C THR A 117 -25.91 -2.54 -19.09
N LEU A 118 -26.11 -2.46 -17.76
CA LEU A 118 -26.38 -3.65 -16.95
C LEU A 118 -27.63 -4.41 -17.38
N LYS A 119 -28.70 -3.69 -17.75
CA LYS A 119 -29.94 -4.31 -18.24
C LYS A 119 -29.72 -4.99 -19.59
N SER A 120 -29.00 -4.35 -20.50
CA SER A 120 -28.64 -4.94 -21.80
C SER A 120 -27.78 -6.19 -21.65
N CYS A 121 -26.82 -6.20 -20.73
CA CYS A 121 -26.01 -7.39 -20.42
C CYS A 121 -26.85 -8.54 -19.83
N GLU A 122 -27.84 -8.22 -19.01
CA GLU A 122 -28.79 -9.19 -18.43
C GLU A 122 -29.69 -9.81 -19.51
N GLU A 123 -30.20 -8.99 -20.43
CA GLU A 123 -31.03 -9.43 -21.57
C GLU A 123 -30.24 -10.28 -22.59
N THR A 124 -28.97 -9.92 -22.83
CA THR A 124 -28.10 -10.61 -23.80
C THR A 124 -27.40 -11.84 -23.20
N GLY A 125 -27.39 -11.98 -21.87
CA GLY A 125 -26.71 -13.08 -21.17
C GLY A 125 -25.18 -13.07 -21.29
N THR A 126 -24.58 -11.92 -21.61
CA THR A 126 -23.12 -11.79 -21.82
C THR A 126 -22.33 -11.99 -20.53
N GLU A 127 -22.90 -11.61 -19.39
CA GLU A 127 -22.25 -11.61 -18.08
C GLU A 127 -23.03 -12.47 -17.07
N SER A 128 -22.36 -12.89 -16.00
CA SER A 128 -22.99 -13.66 -14.93
C SER A 128 -24.08 -12.84 -14.23
N PRO A 129 -25.29 -13.39 -14.00
CA PRO A 129 -26.37 -12.68 -13.32
C PRO A 129 -25.97 -12.24 -11.90
N TYR A 130 -25.10 -12.99 -11.23
CA TYR A 130 -24.59 -12.66 -9.89
C TYR A 130 -23.74 -11.39 -9.88
N MET A 131 -22.93 -11.16 -10.92
CA MET A 131 -22.11 -9.95 -11.05
C MET A 131 -22.98 -8.72 -11.25
N ILE A 132 -24.00 -8.83 -12.11
CA ILE A 132 -24.97 -7.76 -12.37
C ILE A 132 -25.73 -7.43 -11.07
N ALA A 133 -26.21 -8.46 -10.36
CA ALA A 133 -26.88 -8.28 -9.07
C ALA A 133 -25.97 -7.65 -8.02
N ALA A 134 -24.69 -8.04 -7.94
CA ALA A 134 -23.74 -7.46 -7.00
C ALA A 134 -23.50 -5.96 -7.27
N ILE A 135 -23.37 -5.54 -8.54
CA ILE A 135 -23.23 -4.12 -8.90
C ILE A 135 -24.50 -3.35 -8.54
N LYS A 136 -25.69 -3.88 -8.85
CA LYS A 136 -26.98 -3.28 -8.47
C LYS A 136 -27.10 -3.12 -6.95
N LEU A 137 -26.73 -4.14 -6.17
CA LEU A 137 -26.74 -4.11 -4.71
C LEU A 137 -25.77 -3.06 -4.15
N LEU A 138 -24.55 -2.95 -4.69
CA LEU A 138 -23.59 -1.93 -4.26
C LEU A 138 -24.13 -0.51 -4.42
N ILE A 139 -24.82 -0.25 -5.52
CA ILE A 139 -25.40 1.07 -5.81
C ILE A 139 -26.60 1.37 -4.90
N LEU A 140 -27.47 0.39 -4.66
CA LEU A 140 -28.70 0.58 -3.89
C LEU A 140 -28.48 0.60 -2.37
N THR A 141 -27.53 -0.18 -1.87
CA THR A 141 -27.30 -0.35 -0.42
C THR A 141 -26.14 0.49 0.10
N GLY A 142 -25.18 0.85 -0.75
CA GLY A 142 -23.95 1.55 -0.33
C GLY A 142 -23.01 0.71 0.54
N CYS A 143 -23.21 -0.61 0.65
CA CYS A 143 -22.33 -1.51 1.40
C CYS A 143 -20.93 -1.61 0.75
N ARG A 144 -19.92 -2.07 1.51
CA ARG A 144 -18.57 -2.26 0.95
C ARG A 144 -18.55 -3.45 -0.02
N LEU A 145 -17.73 -3.37 -1.06
CA LEU A 145 -17.53 -4.46 -2.02
C LEU A 145 -17.25 -5.82 -1.35
N GLY A 146 -16.42 -5.83 -0.31
CA GLY A 146 -16.10 -7.05 0.43
C GLY A 146 -17.28 -7.65 1.20
N GLU A 147 -18.22 -6.81 1.66
CA GLU A 147 -19.43 -7.26 2.36
C GLU A 147 -20.39 -7.92 1.36
N ILE A 148 -20.60 -7.31 0.19
CA ILE A 148 -21.45 -7.88 -0.88
C ILE A 148 -20.87 -9.19 -1.43
N GLN A 149 -19.55 -9.29 -1.57
CA GLN A 149 -18.90 -10.52 -2.07
C GLN A 149 -18.97 -11.71 -1.12
N THR A 150 -19.12 -11.45 0.19
CA THR A 150 -19.14 -12.50 1.23
C THR A 150 -20.53 -12.74 1.82
N LEU A 151 -21.54 -12.15 1.19
CA LEU A 151 -22.94 -12.27 1.57
C LEU A 151 -23.39 -13.74 1.42
N LYS A 152 -24.03 -14.27 2.47
CA LYS A 152 -24.53 -15.64 2.55
C LYS A 152 -26.05 -15.66 2.48
#